data_AF-A0A3C0QVY3-F1
#
_entry.id   AF-A0A3C0QVY3-F1
#
_cell.length_a   1.000
_cell.length_b   1.000
_cell.length_c   1.000
_cell.angle_alpha   90.00
_cell.angle_beta   90.00
_cell.angle_gamma   90.00
#
_symmetry.space_group_name_H-M   'P 1'
#
loop_
_entity.id
_entity.type
_entity.pdbx_description
1 polymer ?
#
loop_
_entity_poly.entity_id
_entity_poly.type
_entity_poly.pdbx_seq_one_letter_code
_entity_poly.pdbx_strand_id
1 'polypeptide(L)' 'EGTLRKLFGASIEHNAVHGSDSDENAKLECAFFFSKLEMF' A
#
# COMPACT_ATOMS: atom_id res chain seq x y z
N GLU A 1 13.46 -1.57 14.63
CA GLU A 1 13.27 -0.10 14.41
C GLU A 1 13.61 0.22 12.97
N GLY A 2 12.99 1.24 12.36
CA GLY A 2 13.25 1.63 10.95
C GLY A 2 12.16 1.31 9.93
N THR A 3 10.92 1.02 10.36
CA THR A 3 9.79 0.89 9.42
C THR A 3 9.41 2.25 8.84
N LEU A 4 8.87 2.26 7.61
CA LEU A 4 8.47 3.49 6.92
C LEU A 4 7.52 4.36 7.76
N ARG A 5 6.51 3.75 8.40
CA ARG A 5 5.56 4.48 9.26
C ARG A 5 6.23 5.14 10.47
N LYS A 6 7.24 4.49 11.07
CA LYS A 6 7.99 5.06 12.21
C LYS A 6 8.87 6.22 11.78
N LEU A 7 9.41 6.18 10.56
CA LEU A 7 10.33 7.21 10.05
C LEU A 7 9.58 8.42 9.45
N PHE A 8 8.40 8.19 8.84
CA PHE A 8 7.75 9.19 7.99
C PHE A 8 6.27 9.47 8.33
N GLY A 9 5.65 8.71 9.26
CA GLY A 9 4.27 8.93 9.67
C GLY A 9 4.10 10.18 10.55
N ALA A 10 3.13 11.03 10.22
CA ALA A 10 2.84 12.25 10.97
C ALA A 10 1.76 12.05 12.06
N SER A 11 0.77 11.20 11.79
CA SER A 11 -0.27 10.79 12.75
C SER A 11 -0.79 9.39 12.39
N ILE A 12 -1.76 8.87 13.15
CA ILE A 12 -2.39 7.57 12.84
C ILE A 12 -3.13 7.63 11.50
N GLU A 13 -3.82 8.74 11.25
CA GLU A 13 -4.55 9.03 10.02
C GLU A 13 -3.59 9.33 8.85
N HIS A 14 -2.45 9.97 9.12
CA HIS A 14 -1.42 10.32 8.13
C HIS A 14 -0.14 9.50 8.35
N ASN A 15 -0.23 8.18 8.18
CA ASN A 15 0.85 7.24 8.50
C ASN A 15 1.82 6.97 7.33
N ALA A 16 1.89 7.89 6.36
CA ALA A 16 2.77 7.94 5.18
C ALA A 16 2.53 6.91 4.07
N VAL A 17 2.19 5.65 4.38
CA VAL A 17 2.06 4.59 3.37
C VAL A 17 0.93 3.60 3.66
N HIS A 18 0.22 3.25 2.59
CA HIS A 18 -0.72 2.11 2.54
C HIS A 18 0.00 0.86 1.99
N GLY A 19 -0.48 -0.31 2.39
CA GLY A 19 -0.07 -1.60 1.84
C GLY A 19 -1.16 -2.61 2.11
N SER A 20 -1.45 -3.45 1.12
CA SER A 20 -2.47 -4.49 1.22
C SER A 20 -2.11 -5.49 2.33
N ASP A 21 -3.11 -5.98 3.04
CA ASP A 21 -2.96 -6.84 4.22
C ASP A 21 -3.19 -8.34 3.93
N SER A 22 -3.61 -8.69 2.72
CA SER A 22 -3.82 -10.07 2.25
C SER A 22 -3.56 -10.20 0.75
N ASP A 23 -3.33 -11.43 0.28
CA ASP A 23 -3.14 -11.72 -1.15
C ASP A 23 -4.42 -11.42 -1.95
N GLU A 24 -5.59 -11.65 -1.36
CA GLU A 24 -6.89 -11.30 -1.93
C GLU A 24 -7.03 -9.80 -2.11
N ASN A 25 -6.76 -9.00 -1.07
CA ASN A 25 -6.84 -7.55 -1.15
C ASN A 25 -5.77 -6.97 -2.09
N ALA A 26 -4.56 -7.54 -2.11
CA ALA A 26 -3.53 -7.12 -3.05
C ALA A 26 -3.99 -7.27 -4.52
N LYS A 27 -4.62 -8.40 -4.87
CA LYS A 27 -5.16 -8.61 -6.22
C LYS A 27 -6.26 -7.60 -6.56
N LEU A 28 -7.15 -7.31 -5.61
CA LEU A 28 -8.25 -6.35 -5.80
C LEU A 28 -7.73 -4.92 -5.95
N GLU A 29 -6.84 -4.49 -5.06
CA GLU A 29 -6.25 -3.15 -5.08
C GLU A 29 -5.42 -2.95 -6.36
N CYS A 30 -4.56 -3.90 -6.72
CA CYS A 30 -3.77 -3.83 -7.96
C CYS A 30 -4.66 -3.70 -9.20
N ALA A 31 -5.73 -4.51 -9.30
CA ALA A 31 -6.65 -4.45 -10.44
C ALA A 31 -7.52 -3.18 -10.46
N PHE A 32 -7.72 -2.52 -9.31
CA PHE A 32 -8.43 -1.25 -9.23
C PHE A 32 -7.57 -0.07 -9.72
N PHE A 33 -6.29 -0.05 -9.34
CA PHE A 33 -5.39 1.08 -9.66
C PHE A 33 -4.67 0.93 -11.00
N PHE A 34 -4.40 -0.29 -11.44
CA PHE A 34 -3.60 -0.55 -12.65
C PHE A 34 -4.37 -1.46 -13.62
N SER A 35 -4.28 -1.12 -14.90
CA SER A 35 -4.75 -1.99 -15.96
C SER A 35 -3.80 -3.17 -16.15
N LYS A 36 -4.29 -4.26 -16.77
CA LYS A 36 -3.47 -5.43 -17.10
C LYS A 36 -2.28 -5.12 -18.02
N LEU A 37 -2.29 -3.99 -18.73
CA LEU A 37 -1.19 -3.58 -19.60
C LEU A 37 -0.06 -2.87 -18.84
N GLU A 38 -0.30 -2.42 -17.60
CA GLU A 38 0.68 -1.75 -16.75
C GLU A 38 1.40 -2.71 -15.78
N MET A 39 0.96 -3.98 -15.73
CA MET A 39 1.51 -5.03 -14.87
C MET A 39 2.35 -6.02 -15.71
N PHE A 40 3.62 -6.23 -15.36
CA PHE A 40 4.60 -7.05 -16.11
C PHE A 40 5.19 -8.18 -15.26
#